data_AF-A0A2A9NC49-F1
#
_entry.id   AF-A0A2A9NC49-F1
#
_cell.length_a   1.000
_cell.length_b   1.000
_cell.length_c   1.000
_cell.angle_alpha   90.00
_cell.angle_beta   90.00
_cell.angle_gamma   90.00
#
_symmetry.space_group_name_H-M   'P 1'
#
loop_
_entity.id
_entity.type
_entity.pdbx_description
1 polymer ?
#
loop_
_entity_poly.entity_id
_entity_poly.type
_entity_poly.pdbx_seq_one_letter_code
_entity_poly.pdbx_strand_id
1 'polypeptide(L)'
;MRPWYSVTFLLLIVPFSQAIAAGLPCKISIRKRRYNLCPLFGGGSQEQASSNVYSVMRDETTPPTHTRYHYAISLSAADGVPWDNTLPADLQCPRGTWICLTVINTRPNHPSEPERILSVVPVSKGDELDPKVKLLDEEVGGNPILQLVLHGGQYMNQKQKAVFQFSCDRSELEGTIPNYLWNWNGTHTFTWASQYACPSFIDTPDDDDKKGPGDPDPDPPENPPIDEDDGESLSHGHRTEIWMWFFLCSLFTCVVL
;
A
#
# COMPACT_ATOMS: atom_id res chain seq x y z
N MET A 1 18.97 34.86 -68.22
CA MET A 1 19.53 34.73 -66.86
C MET A 1 18.37 34.46 -65.92
N ARG A 2 18.24 33.23 -65.41
CA ARG A 2 17.15 32.82 -64.50
C ARG A 2 17.76 32.64 -63.10
N PRO A 3 17.18 33.22 -62.03
CA PRO A 3 17.74 33.08 -60.69
C PRO A 3 17.37 31.69 -60.13
N TRP A 4 18.38 30.99 -59.62
CA TRP A 4 18.22 29.79 -58.80
C TRP A 4 17.75 30.21 -57.40
N TYR A 5 16.60 29.70 -56.96
CA TYR A 5 16.16 29.83 -55.57
C TYR A 5 16.75 28.68 -54.76
N SER A 6 17.69 29.03 -53.88
CA SER A 6 18.27 28.12 -52.90
C SER A 6 17.27 27.92 -51.77
N VAL A 7 16.67 26.74 -51.67
CA VAL A 7 15.76 26.38 -50.58
C VAL A 7 16.61 25.88 -49.41
N THR A 8 16.85 26.77 -48.44
CA THR A 8 17.53 26.41 -47.19
C THR A 8 16.54 25.66 -46.30
N PHE A 9 16.70 24.33 -46.21
CA PHE A 9 15.95 23.48 -45.29
C PHE A 9 16.45 23.73 -43.86
N LEU A 10 15.68 24.48 -43.07
CA LEU A 10 15.94 24.71 -41.65
C LEU A 10 15.51 23.45 -40.88
N LEU A 11 16.47 22.59 -40.53
CA LEU A 11 16.26 21.44 -39.64
C LEU A 11 15.98 21.97 -38.23
N LEU A 12 14.71 22.03 -37.84
CA LEU A 12 14.30 22.27 -36.46
C LEU A 12 14.65 21.03 -35.64
N ILE A 13 15.73 21.12 -34.86
CA ILE A 13 16.10 20.14 -33.85
C ILE A 13 15.07 20.26 -32.71
N VAL A 14 14.06 19.40 -32.71
CA VAL A 14 13.11 19.30 -31.60
C VAL A 14 13.83 18.60 -30.44
N PRO A 15 13.97 19.23 -29.25
CA PRO A 15 14.56 18.57 -28.10
C PRO A 15 13.67 17.39 -27.69
N PHE A 16 14.19 16.19 -27.88
CA PHE A 16 13.57 14.96 -27.40
C PHE A 16 13.55 15.02 -25.86
N SER A 17 12.44 15.48 -25.30
CA SER A 17 12.24 15.47 -23.84
C SER A 17 12.12 14.01 -23.43
N GLN A 18 13.20 13.44 -22.90
CA GLN A 18 13.15 12.13 -22.26
C GLN A 18 12.28 12.29 -21.01
N ALA A 19 11.02 11.87 -21.09
CA ALA A 19 10.22 11.62 -19.91
C ALA A 19 10.90 10.48 -19.14
N ILE A 20 11.63 10.84 -18.09
CA ILE A 20 12.13 9.86 -17.13
C ILE A 20 10.88 9.21 -16.54
N ALA A 21 10.63 7.96 -16.90
CA ALA A 21 9.58 7.16 -16.29
C ALA A 21 9.92 7.03 -14.80
N ALA A 22 9.35 7.92 -13.98
CA ALA A 22 9.56 7.91 -12.56
C ALA A 22 8.80 6.72 -11.98
N GLY A 23 9.52 5.63 -11.70
CA GLY A 23 8.98 4.50 -10.95
C GLY A 23 8.47 4.93 -9.56
N LEU A 24 7.67 4.07 -8.91
CA LEU A 24 7.16 4.36 -7.57
C LEU A 24 8.32 4.52 -6.57
N PRO A 25 8.24 5.51 -5.64
CA PRO A 25 9.26 5.68 -4.61
C PRO A 25 9.23 4.48 -3.66
N CYS A 26 10.22 3.60 -3.78
CA CYS A 26 10.33 2.39 -2.96
C CYS A 26 11.11 2.60 -1.66
N LYS A 27 11.82 3.72 -1.53
CA LYS A 27 12.43 4.17 -0.27
C LYS A 27 11.57 5.26 0.34
N ILE A 28 11.03 4.99 1.52
CA ILE A 28 10.06 5.85 2.18
C ILE A 28 10.64 6.29 3.52
N SER A 29 10.54 7.60 3.81
CA SER A 29 10.91 8.15 5.12
C SER A 29 9.72 8.90 5.71
N ILE A 30 9.28 8.50 6.90
CA ILE A 30 8.11 9.11 7.59
C ILE A 30 8.29 9.00 9.11
N ARG A 31 8.04 10.09 9.85
CA ARG A 31 8.16 10.16 11.33
C ARG A 31 9.47 9.56 11.90
N LYS A 32 10.64 9.97 11.39
CA LYS A 32 11.99 9.44 11.75
C LYS A 32 12.20 7.93 11.48
N ARG A 33 11.31 7.29 10.74
CA ARG A 33 11.45 5.89 10.29
C ARG A 33 11.78 5.85 8.81
N ARG A 34 12.65 4.93 8.41
CA ARG A 34 12.98 4.63 7.01
C ARG A 34 12.54 3.21 6.68
N TYR A 35 11.90 3.08 5.53
CA TYR A 35 11.45 1.82 4.96
C TYR A 35 12.12 1.64 3.59
N ASN A 36 12.56 0.42 3.30
CA ASN A 36 13.16 0.07 2.01
C ASN A 36 12.32 -1.04 1.36
N LEU A 37 11.27 -0.64 0.63
CA LEU A 37 10.37 -1.55 -0.09
C LEU A 37 10.90 -1.93 -1.48
N CYS A 38 12.07 -1.45 -1.89
CA CYS A 38 12.59 -1.72 -3.23
C CYS A 38 12.69 -3.22 -3.57
N PRO A 39 13.09 -4.10 -2.63
CA PRO A 39 13.07 -5.55 -2.87
C PRO A 39 11.67 -6.12 -3.12
N LEU A 40 10.61 -5.47 -2.62
CA LEU A 40 9.22 -5.85 -2.90
C LEU A 40 8.70 -5.29 -4.23
N PHE A 41 9.31 -4.25 -4.78
CA PHE A 41 8.83 -3.66 -6.01
C PHE A 41 9.50 -4.30 -7.23
N GLY A 42 10.73 -4.81 -7.06
CA GLY A 42 11.54 -5.43 -8.11
C GLY A 42 11.08 -6.81 -8.61
N GLY A 43 9.90 -7.30 -8.20
CA GLY A 43 9.47 -8.67 -8.48
C GLY A 43 10.16 -9.68 -7.55
N GLY A 44 9.45 -10.73 -7.15
CA GLY A 44 9.97 -11.76 -6.24
C GLY A 44 11.24 -12.45 -6.75
N SER A 45 11.83 -13.27 -5.88
CA SER A 45 13.05 -14.04 -6.11
C SER A 45 13.11 -14.73 -7.49
N GLN A 46 14.35 -14.90 -7.94
CA GLN A 46 14.90 -15.28 -9.25
C GLN A 46 14.13 -16.27 -10.16
N GLU A 47 13.12 -17.01 -9.68
CA GLU A 47 12.30 -17.95 -10.46
C GLU A 47 11.01 -17.33 -11.05
N GLN A 48 10.50 -16.22 -10.51
CA GLN A 48 9.35 -15.45 -11.06
C GLN A 48 9.76 -14.09 -11.65
N ALA A 49 11.07 -13.86 -11.79
CA ALA A 49 11.70 -12.63 -12.31
C ALA A 49 11.44 -12.33 -13.79
N SER A 50 10.62 -13.12 -14.50
CA SER A 50 10.39 -12.92 -15.93
C SER A 50 9.38 -11.82 -16.27
N SER A 51 8.61 -11.28 -15.31
CA SER A 51 7.57 -10.28 -15.64
C SER A 51 7.39 -9.09 -14.70
N ASN A 52 8.08 -8.98 -13.54
CA ASN A 52 7.90 -7.87 -12.57
C ASN A 52 6.42 -7.61 -12.19
N VAL A 53 5.59 -8.66 -12.21
CA VAL A 53 4.15 -8.59 -11.99
C VAL A 53 3.75 -9.61 -10.93
N TYR A 54 3.10 -9.14 -9.87
CA TYR A 54 2.44 -9.99 -8.90
C TYR A 54 1.05 -10.38 -9.39
N SER A 55 0.70 -11.64 -9.24
CA SER A 55 -0.60 -12.20 -9.58
C SER A 55 -1.35 -12.55 -8.29
N VAL A 56 -2.40 -11.79 -7.97
CA VAL A 56 -3.27 -12.06 -6.80
C VAL A 56 -4.62 -12.54 -7.30
N MET A 57 -5.05 -13.70 -6.83
CA MET A 57 -6.30 -14.33 -7.26
C MET A 57 -7.26 -14.44 -6.08
N ARG A 58 -8.55 -14.20 -6.34
CA ARG A 58 -9.64 -14.49 -5.43
C ARG A 58 -10.73 -15.20 -6.22
N ASP A 59 -11.22 -16.30 -5.71
CA ASP A 59 -12.27 -17.08 -6.34
C ASP A 59 -13.57 -17.01 -5.51
N GLU A 60 -14.70 -16.98 -6.21
CA GLU A 60 -16.04 -16.88 -5.63
C GLU A 60 -17.02 -17.77 -6.39
N THR A 61 -17.67 -18.68 -5.66
CA THR A 61 -18.73 -19.51 -6.23
C THR A 61 -19.97 -18.64 -6.48
N THR A 62 -20.38 -18.57 -7.75
CA THR A 62 -21.50 -17.75 -8.22
C THR A 62 -22.46 -18.63 -9.01
N PRO A 63 -23.21 -19.55 -8.36
CA PRO A 63 -23.95 -20.60 -9.05
C PRO A 63 -24.85 -20.05 -10.18
N PRO A 64 -24.86 -20.69 -11.37
CA PRO A 64 -24.23 -21.96 -11.73
C PRO A 64 -22.74 -21.85 -12.16
N THR A 65 -22.14 -20.68 -11.97
CA THR A 65 -20.79 -20.35 -12.44
C THR A 65 -19.79 -20.21 -11.30
N HIS A 66 -18.53 -20.01 -11.66
CA HIS A 66 -17.45 -19.67 -10.76
C HIS A 66 -16.79 -18.39 -11.25
N THR A 67 -16.65 -17.41 -10.37
CA THR A 67 -16.10 -16.09 -10.70
C THR A 67 -14.74 -15.94 -10.03
N ARG A 68 -13.74 -15.60 -10.83
CA ARG A 68 -12.36 -15.36 -10.43
C ARG A 68 -12.02 -13.90 -10.64
N TYR A 69 -11.51 -13.27 -9.59
CA TYR A 69 -10.96 -11.93 -9.61
C TYR A 69 -9.44 -12.08 -9.68
N HIS A 70 -8.86 -11.66 -10.80
CA HIS A 70 -7.43 -11.74 -11.03
C HIS A 70 -6.84 -10.33 -11.04
N TYR A 71 -5.97 -10.04 -10.08
CA TYR A 71 -5.20 -8.81 -10.04
C TYR A 71 -3.79 -9.05 -10.58
N ALA A 72 -3.41 -8.26 -11.59
CA ALA A 72 -2.03 -8.10 -12.02
C ALA A 72 -1.48 -6.79 -11.46
N ILE A 73 -0.41 -6.86 -10.68
CA ILE A 73 0.18 -5.72 -9.97
C ILE A 73 1.64 -5.56 -10.40
N SER A 74 1.99 -4.45 -11.03
CA SER A 74 3.38 -4.09 -11.32
C SER A 74 3.76 -2.80 -10.59
N LEU A 75 4.76 -2.87 -9.72
CA LEU A 75 5.22 -1.75 -8.87
C LEU A 75 6.61 -1.21 -9.26
N SER A 76 7.29 -1.83 -10.22
CA SER A 76 8.60 -1.41 -10.71
C SER A 76 8.64 -1.13 -12.21
N ALA A 77 7.72 -1.67 -13.00
CA ALA A 77 7.71 -1.44 -14.43
C ALA A 77 7.20 -0.03 -14.74
N ALA A 78 8.03 0.75 -15.44
CA ALA A 78 7.67 2.06 -15.98
C ALA A 78 6.36 2.02 -16.80
N ASP A 79 6.16 0.93 -17.53
CA ASP A 79 5.04 0.76 -18.45
C ASP A 79 3.81 0.08 -17.80
N GLY A 80 3.89 -0.25 -16.51
CA GLY A 80 2.86 -0.96 -15.76
C GLY A 80 2.79 -2.46 -16.09
N VAL A 81 1.58 -3.03 -15.99
CA VAL A 81 1.29 -4.43 -16.32
C VAL A 81 1.57 -4.67 -17.81
N PRO A 82 2.28 -5.77 -18.18
CA PRO A 82 2.58 -6.12 -19.56
C PRO A 82 1.32 -6.17 -20.42
N TRP A 83 1.45 -5.63 -21.63
CA TRP A 83 0.39 -5.62 -22.62
C TRP A 83 0.58 -6.77 -23.62
N ASP A 84 -0.44 -7.61 -23.80
CA ASP A 84 -0.45 -8.67 -24.80
C ASP A 84 -0.99 -8.15 -26.14
N ASN A 85 -0.15 -8.14 -27.18
CA ASN A 85 -0.56 -7.69 -28.52
C ASN A 85 -1.41 -8.73 -29.28
N THR A 86 -1.55 -9.95 -28.75
CA THR A 86 -2.36 -11.02 -29.35
C THR A 86 -3.81 -11.00 -28.86
N LEU A 87 -4.06 -10.37 -27.71
CA LEU A 87 -5.39 -10.23 -27.12
C LEU A 87 -6.05 -8.90 -27.56
N PRO A 88 -7.37 -8.90 -27.80
CA PRO A 88 -8.14 -7.67 -28.03
C PRO A 88 -7.96 -6.63 -26.92
N ALA A 89 -8.02 -5.36 -27.28
CA ALA A 89 -7.75 -4.25 -26.36
C ALA A 89 -8.81 -4.10 -25.25
N ASP A 90 -10.04 -4.53 -25.50
CA ASP A 90 -11.16 -4.53 -24.56
C ASP A 90 -11.09 -5.66 -23.53
N LEU A 91 -10.20 -6.65 -23.75
CA LEU A 91 -9.98 -7.77 -22.84
C LEU A 91 -8.77 -7.57 -21.91
N GLN A 92 -8.16 -6.39 -21.91
CA GLN A 92 -6.96 -6.07 -21.12
C GLN A 92 -6.98 -4.64 -20.61
N CYS A 93 -6.33 -4.39 -19.47
CA CYS A 93 -6.27 -3.02 -18.96
C CYS A 93 -5.43 -2.15 -19.89
N PRO A 94 -5.81 -0.88 -20.14
CA PRO A 94 -5.05 0.04 -20.98
C PRO A 94 -3.56 0.09 -20.61
N ARG A 95 -2.69 0.34 -21.60
CA ARG A 95 -1.25 0.53 -21.37
C ARG A 95 -0.98 1.58 -20.29
N GLY A 96 0.08 1.37 -19.49
CA GLY A 96 0.40 2.23 -18.35
C GLY A 96 -0.46 1.99 -17.10
N THR A 97 -1.27 0.92 -17.09
CA THR A 97 -1.98 0.48 -15.88
C THR A 97 -1.03 -0.27 -14.96
N TRP A 98 -0.87 0.18 -13.72
CA TRP A 98 0.01 -0.46 -12.74
C TRP A 98 -0.67 -1.60 -12.00
N ILE A 99 -1.99 -1.48 -11.79
CA ILE A 99 -2.80 -2.50 -11.14
C ILE A 99 -4.04 -2.72 -11.98
N CYS A 100 -4.16 -3.92 -12.53
CA CYS A 100 -5.26 -4.35 -13.36
C CYS A 100 -6.07 -5.41 -12.63
N LEU A 101 -7.40 -5.27 -12.59
CA LEU A 101 -8.30 -6.33 -12.17
C LEU A 101 -9.04 -6.87 -13.39
N THR A 102 -8.94 -8.19 -13.60
CA THR A 102 -9.74 -8.92 -14.58
C THR A 102 -10.71 -9.83 -13.83
N VAL A 103 -12.01 -9.69 -14.12
CA VAL A 103 -13.05 -10.56 -13.57
C VAL A 103 -13.40 -11.60 -14.62
N ILE A 104 -13.15 -12.87 -14.28
CA ILE A 104 -13.27 -14.01 -15.18
C ILE A 104 -14.39 -14.91 -14.65
N ASN A 105 -15.26 -15.37 -15.53
CA ASN A 105 -16.33 -16.29 -15.19
C ASN A 105 -16.17 -17.59 -15.96
N THR A 106 -16.32 -18.71 -15.24
CA THR A 106 -16.20 -20.06 -15.80
C THR A 106 -17.41 -20.89 -15.40
N ARG A 107 -17.73 -21.89 -16.21
CA ARG A 107 -18.78 -22.88 -15.90
C ARG A 107 -18.12 -24.23 -15.65
N PRO A 108 -17.92 -24.63 -14.37
CA PRO A 108 -17.18 -25.85 -14.05
C PRO A 108 -17.76 -27.11 -14.69
N ASN A 109 -19.09 -27.16 -14.86
CA ASN A 109 -19.80 -28.28 -15.47
C ASN A 109 -19.82 -28.26 -17.01
N HIS A 110 -19.22 -27.25 -17.64
CA HIS A 110 -19.15 -27.09 -19.10
C HIS A 110 -17.71 -26.77 -19.54
N PRO A 111 -16.76 -27.71 -19.38
CA PRO A 111 -15.33 -27.46 -19.60
C PRO A 111 -14.95 -27.20 -21.07
N SER A 112 -15.82 -27.52 -22.02
CA SER A 112 -15.62 -27.20 -23.44
C SER A 112 -15.86 -25.72 -23.76
N GLU A 113 -16.47 -24.98 -22.84
CA GLU A 113 -16.70 -23.56 -23.01
C GLU A 113 -15.51 -22.74 -22.51
N PRO A 114 -15.04 -21.74 -23.28
CA PRO A 114 -13.95 -20.90 -22.85
C PRO A 114 -14.36 -20.03 -21.66
N GLU A 115 -13.36 -19.65 -20.84
CA GLU A 115 -13.55 -18.67 -19.78
C GLU A 115 -14.00 -17.33 -20.36
N ARG A 116 -14.87 -16.61 -19.64
CA ARG A 116 -15.41 -15.32 -20.08
C ARG A 116 -14.84 -14.21 -19.22
N ILE A 117 -14.20 -13.23 -19.85
CA ILE A 117 -13.83 -11.99 -19.19
C ILE A 117 -15.10 -11.14 -19.08
N LEU A 118 -15.58 -10.93 -17.85
CA LEU A 118 -16.76 -10.12 -17.56
C LEU A 118 -16.43 -8.63 -17.49
N SER A 119 -15.28 -8.31 -16.90
CA SER A 119 -14.83 -6.93 -16.76
C SER A 119 -13.33 -6.82 -16.60
N VAL A 120 -12.82 -5.67 -16.99
CA VAL A 120 -11.42 -5.27 -16.89
C VAL A 120 -11.39 -3.88 -16.28
N VAL A 121 -10.74 -3.75 -15.12
CA VAL A 121 -10.75 -2.54 -14.30
C VAL A 121 -9.32 -2.03 -14.10
N PRO A 122 -8.96 -0.86 -14.66
CA PRO A 122 -7.68 -0.23 -14.39
C PRO A 122 -7.72 0.45 -13.02
N VAL A 123 -7.28 -0.27 -11.98
CA VAL A 123 -7.37 0.18 -10.59
C VAL A 123 -6.43 1.36 -10.31
N SER A 124 -5.23 1.33 -10.86
CA SER A 124 -4.26 2.43 -10.78
C SER A 124 -3.51 2.61 -12.09
N LYS A 125 -3.32 3.86 -12.51
CA LYS A 125 -2.74 4.22 -13.81
C LYS A 125 -1.64 5.26 -13.64
N GLY A 126 -0.54 5.12 -14.39
CA GLY A 126 0.68 5.91 -14.23
C GLY A 126 0.47 7.43 -14.20
N ASP A 127 -0.32 7.97 -15.12
CA ASP A 127 -0.57 9.42 -15.21
C ASP A 127 -1.33 10.01 -14.00
N GLU A 128 -2.03 9.14 -13.24
CA GLU A 128 -2.96 9.51 -12.17
C GLU A 128 -2.55 8.90 -10.82
N LEU A 129 -1.32 8.39 -10.71
CA LEU A 129 -0.92 7.49 -9.64
C LEU A 129 -0.89 8.16 -8.25
N ASP A 130 -0.57 9.46 -8.19
CA ASP A 130 -0.52 10.31 -6.97
C ASP A 130 -0.23 9.50 -5.68
N PRO A 131 0.97 8.91 -5.55
CA PRO A 131 1.26 7.96 -4.48
C PRO A 131 1.28 8.66 -3.13
N LYS A 132 0.47 8.18 -2.19
CA LYS A 132 0.40 8.72 -0.81
C LYS A 132 0.81 7.67 0.19
N VAL A 133 1.61 8.10 1.16
CA VAL A 133 2.08 7.23 2.23
C VAL A 133 1.62 7.76 3.57
N LYS A 134 1.13 6.86 4.42
CA LYS A 134 0.85 7.16 5.83
C LYS A 134 1.20 5.97 6.72
N LEU A 135 1.43 6.25 7.99
CA LEU A 135 1.49 5.23 9.02
C LEU A 135 0.10 5.11 9.64
N LEU A 136 -0.40 3.88 9.73
CA LEU A 136 -1.51 3.55 10.61
C LEU A 136 -0.89 3.09 11.92
N ASP A 137 -1.31 3.73 13.02
CA ASP A 137 -0.84 3.35 14.34
C ASP A 137 -1.38 1.95 14.67
N GLU A 138 -0.50 1.04 15.11
CA GLU A 138 -0.93 -0.25 15.64
C GLU A 138 -1.48 -0.08 17.06
N GLU A 139 -2.37 -1.00 17.46
CA GLU A 139 -2.73 -1.13 18.86
C GLU A 139 -1.51 -1.50 19.71
N VAL A 140 -1.54 -1.09 20.98
CA VAL A 140 -0.43 -1.03 21.95
C VAL A 140 0.64 -2.12 21.77
N GLY A 141 1.85 -1.72 21.37
CA GLY A 141 3.06 -2.55 21.48
C GLY A 141 3.68 -3.09 20.19
N GLY A 142 3.05 -2.87 19.02
CA GLY A 142 3.56 -3.37 17.74
C GLY A 142 4.19 -2.34 16.79
N ASN A 143 4.57 -2.80 15.58
CA ASN A 143 5.14 -1.95 14.53
C ASN A 143 4.02 -1.32 13.68
N PRO A 144 4.03 0.00 13.46
CA PRO A 144 2.95 0.65 12.70
C PRO A 144 2.84 0.10 11.28
N ILE A 145 1.60 -0.08 10.80
CA ILE A 145 1.32 -0.52 9.44
C ILE A 145 1.62 0.63 8.49
N LEU A 146 2.52 0.39 7.54
CA LEU A 146 2.82 1.35 6.48
C LEU A 146 1.78 1.22 5.37
N GLN A 147 0.99 2.27 5.14
CA GLN A 147 -0.01 2.30 4.07
C GLN A 147 0.49 3.09 2.87
N LEU A 148 0.50 2.46 1.70
CA LEU A 148 0.72 3.10 0.39
C LEU A 148 -0.60 3.13 -0.38
N VAL A 149 -1.02 4.32 -0.80
CA VAL A 149 -2.21 4.53 -1.62
C VAL A 149 -1.76 4.93 -3.02
N LEU A 150 -2.21 4.17 -4.02
CA LEU A 150 -1.99 4.44 -5.44
C LEU A 150 -3.33 4.79 -6.06
N HIS A 151 -3.44 6.02 -6.55
CA HIS A 151 -4.65 6.48 -7.21
C HIS A 151 -4.70 5.96 -8.66
N GLY A 152 -5.92 5.87 -9.18
CA GLY A 152 -6.17 5.64 -10.59
C GLY A 152 -7.18 6.65 -11.11
N GLY A 153 -7.66 6.37 -12.31
CA GLY A 153 -8.70 7.17 -12.92
C GLY A 153 -10.11 6.77 -12.50
N GLN A 154 -11.02 6.84 -13.45
CA GLN A 154 -12.41 6.50 -13.24
C GLN A 154 -12.79 5.27 -14.06
N TYR A 155 -13.58 4.39 -13.46
CA TYR A 155 -14.21 3.25 -14.11
C TYR A 155 -15.69 3.25 -13.73
N MET A 156 -16.58 3.25 -14.74
CA MET A 156 -18.03 3.35 -14.54
C MET A 156 -18.45 4.50 -13.58
N ASN A 157 -17.88 5.69 -13.77
CA ASN A 157 -18.10 6.87 -12.91
C ASN A 157 -17.64 6.73 -11.44
N GLN A 158 -16.89 5.68 -11.11
CA GLN A 158 -16.28 5.49 -9.80
C GLN A 158 -14.78 5.72 -9.87
N LYS A 159 -14.25 6.56 -8.98
CA LYS A 159 -12.81 6.74 -8.82
C LYS A 159 -12.17 5.47 -8.31
N GLN A 160 -11.05 5.07 -8.92
CA GLN A 160 -10.32 3.87 -8.56
C GLN A 160 -9.08 4.22 -7.73
N LYS A 161 -8.75 3.37 -6.77
CA LYS A 161 -7.46 3.40 -6.06
C LYS A 161 -7.12 2.04 -5.47
N ALA A 162 -5.82 1.75 -5.42
CA ALA A 162 -5.28 0.63 -4.67
C ALA A 162 -4.67 1.10 -3.34
N VAL A 163 -4.81 0.27 -2.31
CA VAL A 163 -4.27 0.52 -0.97
C VAL A 163 -3.47 -0.70 -0.55
N PHE A 164 -2.17 -0.53 -0.35
CA PHE A 164 -1.32 -1.58 0.22
C PHE A 164 -1.08 -1.28 1.69
N GLN A 165 -1.27 -2.29 2.53
CA GLN A 165 -0.98 -2.26 3.96
C GLN A 165 0.20 -3.19 4.23
N PHE A 166 1.36 -2.59 4.45
CA PHE A 166 2.58 -3.31 4.74
C PHE A 166 2.74 -3.52 6.24
N SER A 167 2.79 -4.78 6.67
CA SER A 167 3.04 -5.17 8.05
C SER A 167 4.46 -5.73 8.20
N CYS A 168 5.16 -5.32 9.26
CA CYS A 168 6.50 -5.82 9.55
C CYS A 168 6.42 -7.25 10.06
N ASP A 169 6.97 -8.18 9.28
CA ASP A 169 7.17 -9.57 9.70
C ASP A 169 8.60 -9.98 9.38
N ARG A 170 9.44 -10.14 10.42
CA ARG A 170 10.85 -10.52 10.26
C ARG A 170 11.06 -12.02 10.04
N SER A 171 10.02 -12.83 10.21
CA SER A 171 10.08 -14.28 9.99
C SER A 171 9.81 -14.65 8.53
N GLU A 172 9.12 -13.77 7.80
CA GLU A 172 8.84 -13.93 6.38
C GLU A 172 10.10 -13.70 5.53
N LEU A 173 10.42 -14.71 4.71
CA LEU A 173 11.57 -14.71 3.81
C LEU A 173 11.34 -13.83 2.57
N GLU A 174 12.37 -13.69 1.74
CA GLU A 174 12.29 -12.96 0.48
C GLU A 174 11.28 -13.59 -0.49
N GLY A 175 10.50 -12.75 -1.19
CA GLY A 175 9.57 -13.20 -2.23
C GLY A 175 8.10 -13.28 -1.82
N THR A 176 7.68 -12.65 -0.72
CA THR A 176 6.25 -12.58 -0.37
C THR A 176 5.44 -11.83 -1.43
N ILE A 177 4.19 -12.26 -1.62
CA ILE A 177 3.22 -11.63 -2.53
C ILE A 177 2.13 -10.92 -1.72
N PRO A 178 1.53 -9.83 -2.25
CA PRO A 178 0.40 -9.19 -1.60
C PRO A 178 -0.82 -10.11 -1.57
N ASN A 179 -1.58 -10.05 -0.48
CA ASN A 179 -2.85 -10.75 -0.32
C ASN A 179 -4.01 -9.77 -0.50
N TYR A 180 -5.08 -10.22 -1.17
CA TYR A 180 -6.32 -9.46 -1.23
C TYR A 180 -6.96 -9.36 0.17
N LEU A 181 -7.38 -8.16 0.56
CA LEU A 181 -8.08 -7.93 1.82
C LEU A 181 -9.58 -7.64 1.59
N TRP A 182 -9.89 -6.54 0.91
CA TRP A 182 -11.27 -6.17 0.58
C TRP A 182 -11.31 -5.18 -0.59
N ASN A 183 -12.46 -5.07 -1.26
CA ASN A 183 -12.75 -3.99 -2.20
C ASN A 183 -14.13 -3.37 -1.94
N TRP A 184 -14.22 -2.05 -2.03
CA TRP A 184 -15.48 -1.31 -1.88
C TRP A 184 -15.39 0.05 -2.55
N ASN A 185 -16.41 0.41 -3.34
CA ASN A 185 -16.55 1.74 -3.96
C ASN A 185 -15.26 2.23 -4.66
N GLY A 186 -14.72 1.40 -5.56
CA GLY A 186 -13.48 1.67 -6.30
C GLY A 186 -12.18 1.65 -5.47
N THR A 187 -12.24 1.31 -4.18
CA THR A 187 -11.05 1.09 -3.34
C THR A 187 -10.73 -0.39 -3.29
N HIS A 188 -9.51 -0.77 -3.67
CA HIS A 188 -9.01 -2.14 -3.63
C HIS A 188 -7.86 -2.24 -2.63
N THR A 189 -8.03 -3.02 -1.57
CA THR A 189 -7.06 -3.08 -0.47
C THR A 189 -6.36 -4.43 -0.43
N PHE A 190 -5.04 -4.38 -0.24
CA PHE A 190 -4.15 -5.52 -0.13
C PHE A 190 -3.34 -5.45 1.16
N THR A 191 -3.05 -6.59 1.76
CA THR A 191 -2.09 -6.71 2.86
C THR A 191 -0.80 -7.33 2.36
N TRP A 192 0.33 -6.93 2.92
CA TRP A 192 1.64 -7.43 2.51
C TRP A 192 2.57 -7.52 3.71
N ALA A 193 2.69 -8.72 4.27
CA ALA A 193 3.65 -9.01 5.32
C ALA A 193 5.05 -9.21 4.72
N SER A 194 6.05 -8.52 5.28
CA SER A 194 7.43 -8.66 4.84
C SER A 194 8.43 -8.07 5.84
N GLN A 195 9.65 -8.61 5.86
CA GLN A 195 10.77 -8.01 6.59
C GLN A 195 11.14 -6.61 6.08
N TYR A 196 10.86 -6.31 4.81
CA TYR A 196 11.14 -5.02 4.18
C TYR A 196 10.19 -3.90 4.64
N ALA A 197 9.04 -4.29 5.23
CA ALA A 197 8.12 -3.38 5.87
C ALA A 197 8.54 -3.01 7.30
N CYS A 198 9.62 -3.57 7.82
CA CYS A 198 10.14 -3.22 9.13
C CYS A 198 10.92 -1.89 9.08
N PRO A 199 10.59 -0.91 9.94
CA PRO A 199 11.28 0.37 9.94
C PRO A 199 12.70 0.25 10.49
N SER A 200 13.60 1.03 9.89
CA SER A 200 14.86 1.44 10.52
C SER A 200 14.69 2.84 11.10
N PHE A 201 15.31 3.11 12.25
CA PHE A 201 15.26 4.43 12.88
C PHE A 201 16.39 5.31 12.34
N ILE A 202 16.10 6.59 12.13
CA ILE A 202 17.11 7.58 11.83
C ILE A 202 17.65 8.06 13.17
N ASP A 203 18.84 7.59 13.54
CA ASP A 203 19.57 8.18 14.67
C ASP A 203 19.87 9.63 14.29
N THR A 204 19.22 10.56 14.97
CA THR A 204 19.77 11.92 15.05
C THR A 204 21.01 11.80 15.92
N PRO A 205 22.18 12.32 15.52
CA PRO A 205 23.24 12.54 16.49
C PRO A 205 22.64 13.45 17.56
N ASP A 206 22.46 12.91 18.76
CA ASP A 206 22.13 13.72 19.92
C ASP A 206 23.28 14.72 20.08
N ASP A 207 22.98 16.00 19.87
CA ASP A 207 23.78 17.09 20.44
C ASP A 207 23.58 17.05 21.96
N ASP A 208 24.12 16.01 22.62
CA ASP A 208 24.30 15.98 24.07
C ASP A 208 25.74 16.37 24.38
N ASP A 209 25.85 17.69 24.50
CA ASP A 209 26.61 18.42 25.51
C ASP A 209 27.73 17.68 26.25
N LYS A 210 28.92 18.23 26.06
CA LYS A 210 30.09 18.12 26.93
C LYS A 210 29.72 18.15 28.41
N LYS A 211 29.64 17.00 29.07
CA LYS A 211 29.87 16.90 30.51
C LYS A 211 31.32 16.48 30.74
N GLY A 212 32.17 17.46 31.05
CA GLY A 212 33.55 17.23 31.44
C GLY A 212 33.64 16.40 32.73
N PRO A 213 34.79 15.74 32.97
CA PRO A 213 35.02 15.01 34.21
C PRO A 213 35.20 16.03 35.36
N GLY A 214 34.17 16.16 36.20
CA GLY A 214 34.25 16.86 37.48
C GLY A 214 34.43 15.83 38.59
N ASP A 215 35.52 15.99 39.35
CA ASP A 215 35.94 15.17 40.48
C ASP A 215 34.83 14.89 41.52
N PRO A 216 34.86 13.72 42.19
CA PRO A 216 34.14 13.48 43.43
C PRO A 216 34.97 13.93 44.65
N ASP A 217 34.42 14.86 45.43
CA ASP A 217 34.89 15.18 46.80
C ASP A 217 33.79 14.75 47.81
N PRO A 218 34.11 14.58 49.11
CA PRO A 218 33.70 13.43 49.91
C PRO A 218 32.54 13.71 50.89
N ASP A 219 31.88 12.63 51.31
CA ASP A 219 30.85 12.58 52.38
C ASP A 219 31.35 13.16 53.71
N PRO A 220 30.47 13.73 54.56
CA PRO A 220 29.93 12.96 55.72
C PRO A 220 28.57 13.50 56.29
N PRO A 221 28.02 13.01 57.42
CA PRO A 221 27.92 11.66 57.99
C PRO A 221 26.45 11.24 58.36
N GLU A 222 26.32 9.99 58.80
CA GLU A 222 25.17 9.29 59.40
C GLU A 222 24.40 10.04 60.51
N ASN A 223 23.07 9.91 60.56
CA ASN A 223 22.35 9.09 61.56
C ASN A 223 20.79 9.16 61.47
N PRO A 224 20.06 8.17 62.06
CA PRO A 224 18.68 7.76 61.71
C PRO A 224 17.63 8.31 62.73
N PRO A 225 16.31 7.99 62.67
CA PRO A 225 15.72 6.66 62.84
C PRO A 225 14.65 6.26 61.81
N ILE A 226 14.43 4.94 61.79
CA ILE A 226 13.35 4.19 61.15
C ILE A 226 12.07 4.40 61.95
N ASP A 227 10.98 4.77 61.27
CA ASP A 227 9.62 4.56 61.76
C ASP A 227 8.87 3.71 60.73
N GLU A 228 8.61 2.45 61.12
CA GLU A 228 7.58 1.60 60.56
C GLU A 228 6.23 2.12 61.08
N ASP A 229 5.29 2.42 60.19
CA ASP A 229 3.88 2.37 60.57
C ASP A 229 3.00 1.98 59.38
N ASP A 230 2.01 1.18 59.74
CA ASP A 230 1.24 0.27 58.91
C ASP A 230 -0.13 0.92 58.69
N GLY A 231 -0.55 0.99 57.43
CA GLY A 231 -1.81 1.66 57.09
C GLY A 231 -2.45 1.07 55.85
N GLU A 232 -3.18 -0.04 56.04
CA GLU A 232 -4.27 -0.43 55.15
C GLU A 232 -5.23 0.75 54.93
N SER A 233 -5.53 1.10 53.68
CA SER A 233 -6.82 1.70 53.38
C SER A 233 -7.35 1.28 52.01
N LEU A 234 -8.49 0.60 52.09
CA LEU A 234 -9.43 0.36 51.02
C LEU A 234 -10.09 1.68 50.58
N SER A 235 -10.10 1.94 49.28
CA SER A 235 -11.05 2.85 48.59
C SER A 235 -11.08 2.38 47.13
N HIS A 236 -12.07 1.63 46.64
CA HIS A 236 -13.48 1.94 46.41
C HIS A 236 -13.75 3.26 45.66
N GLY A 237 -14.43 3.13 44.51
CA GLY A 237 -14.95 4.20 43.65
C GLY A 237 -14.09 4.43 42.41
N HIS A 238 -14.58 4.54 41.18
CA HIS A 238 -15.92 4.79 40.64
C HIS A 238 -15.77 4.59 39.12
N ARG A 239 -16.51 3.67 38.49
CA ARG A 239 -17.70 3.97 37.67
C ARG A 239 -17.40 4.90 36.46
N THR A 240 -17.47 4.35 35.24
CA THR A 240 -18.40 4.81 34.18
C THR A 240 -18.34 3.90 32.95
N GLU A 241 -19.24 2.91 32.96
CA GLU A 241 -19.87 2.28 31.79
C GLU A 241 -20.86 3.28 31.16
N ILE A 242 -20.50 3.94 30.06
CA ILE A 242 -21.43 4.79 29.28
C ILE A 242 -21.04 4.76 27.80
N TRP A 243 -21.31 3.66 27.07
CA TRP A 243 -21.39 3.69 25.59
C TRP A 243 -22.39 2.66 25.01
N MET A 244 -23.46 2.35 25.75
CA MET A 244 -24.53 1.44 25.31
C MET A 244 -25.89 2.16 25.20
N TRP A 245 -25.94 3.32 24.54
CA TRP A 245 -27.17 4.12 24.34
C TRP A 245 -27.36 4.69 22.91
N PHE A 246 -26.71 4.14 21.88
CA PHE A 246 -26.95 4.58 20.49
C PHE A 246 -27.67 3.56 19.59
N PHE A 247 -28.10 2.40 20.11
CA PHE A 247 -28.71 1.33 19.28
C PHE A 247 -30.24 1.23 19.30
N LEU A 248 -30.98 2.18 19.87
CA LEU A 248 -32.44 2.03 20.05
C LEU A 248 -33.30 3.24 19.66
N CYS A 249 -32.88 4.05 18.67
CA CYS A 249 -33.70 5.18 18.18
C CYS A 249 -33.94 5.26 16.66
N SER A 250 -33.57 4.27 15.83
CA SER A 250 -33.88 4.33 14.37
C SER A 250 -35.01 3.40 13.91
N LEU A 251 -35.71 2.71 14.82
CA LEU A 251 -36.80 1.79 14.47
C LEU A 251 -38.22 2.40 14.54
N PHE A 252 -38.39 3.71 14.75
CA PHE A 252 -39.74 4.28 14.99
C PHE A 252 -40.16 5.50 14.16
N THR A 253 -39.50 5.83 13.05
CA THR A 253 -40.02 6.87 12.14
C THR A 253 -39.83 6.49 10.68
N CYS A 254 -40.79 5.73 10.15
CA CYS A 254 -41.31 5.86 8.77
C CYS A 254 -42.47 4.86 8.56
N VAL A 255 -43.55 5.07 9.31
CA VAL A 255 -44.91 4.71 8.89
C VAL A 255 -45.71 6.01 8.98
N VAL A 256 -46.56 6.26 7.98
CA VAL A 256 -47.46 7.42 7.78
C VAL A 256 -46.89 8.55 6.91
N LEU A 257 -46.88 8.35 5.58
CA LEU A 257 -47.78 9.01 4.61
C LEU A 257 -47.41 8.61 3.17
#